data_AF-A0A662G9E4-F1
#
_entry.id   AF-A0A662G9E4-F1
#
_cell.length_a   1.000
_cell.length_b   1.000
_cell.length_c   1.000
_cell.angle_alpha   90.00
_cell.angle_beta   90.00
_cell.angle_gamma   90.00
#
_symmetry.space_group_name_H-M   'P 1'
#
loop_
_entity.id
_entity.type
_entity.pdbx_description
1 polymer ?
#
loop_
_entity_poly.entity_id
_entity_poly.type
_entity_poly.pdbx_seq_one_letter_code
_entity_poly.pdbx_strand_id
1 'polypeptide(L)'
;MITTKVDKMGRTVIPSPIRKMLNIKEGDYVEWIVDDDKVFVRKRLVIDREAIKRRFNELRKSAPKCFTEKEREEEDKWGLREWALAKLGL
;
A
#
# COMPACT_ATOMS: atom_id res chain seq x y z
N MET A 1 29.71 2.23 -0.36
CA MET A 1 29.62 1.11 -1.34
C MET A 1 30.12 -0.15 -0.65
N ILE A 2 29.37 -1.25 -0.68
CA ILE A 2 29.78 -2.53 -0.06
C ILE A 2 30.06 -3.51 -1.19
N THR A 3 31.24 -4.12 -1.19
CA THR A 3 31.68 -5.07 -2.21
C THR A 3 32.00 -6.41 -1.56
N THR A 4 31.56 -7.50 -2.19
CA THR A 4 31.82 -8.86 -1.76
C THR A 4 32.45 -9.64 -2.91
N LYS A 5 33.46 -10.44 -2.60
CA LYS A 5 34.13 -11.28 -3.60
C LYS A 5 33.30 -12.54 -3.85
N VAL A 6 33.21 -12.92 -5.11
CA VAL A 6 32.58 -14.18 -5.53
C VAL A 6 33.55 -15.32 -5.25
N ASP A 7 33.04 -16.39 -4.64
CA ASP A 7 33.83 -17.59 -4.37
C ASP A 7 34.02 -18.46 -5.63
N LYS A 8 34.77 -19.57 -5.50
CA LYS A 8 35.02 -20.50 -6.63
C LYS A 8 33.75 -21.15 -7.20
N MET A 9 32.64 -21.13 -6.46
CA MET A 9 31.37 -21.73 -6.85
C MET A 9 30.36 -20.68 -7.32
N GLY A 10 30.76 -19.42 -7.50
CA GLY A 10 29.86 -18.36 -7.96
C GLY A 10 28.98 -17.78 -6.84
N ARG A 11 29.23 -18.09 -5.57
CA ARG A 11 28.44 -17.61 -4.44
C ARG A 11 29.02 -16.31 -3.89
N THR A 12 28.14 -15.45 -3.39
CA THR A 12 28.52 -14.25 -2.64
C THR A 12 27.82 -14.24 -1.29
N VAL A 13 28.46 -13.63 -0.29
CA VAL A 13 27.89 -13.45 1.03
C VAL A 13 27.02 -12.20 1.02
N ILE A 14 25.81 -12.27 1.59
CA ILE A 14 25.00 -11.07 1.83
C ILE A 14 25.59 -10.35 3.07
N PRO A 15 26.07 -9.10 2.94
CA PRO A 15 26.67 -8.38 4.05
C PRO A 15 25.74 -8.27 5.26
N SER A 16 26.31 -8.33 6.47
CA SER A 16 25.55 -8.23 7.74
C SER A 16 24.59 -7.02 7.80
N PRO A 17 25.00 -5.80 7.38
CA PRO A 17 24.08 -4.65 7.38
C PRO A 17 22.83 -4.86 6.51
N ILE A 18 23.01 -5.45 5.32
CA ILE A 18 21.92 -5.72 4.38
C ILE A 18 20.98 -6.80 4.92
N ARG A 19 21.53 -7.87 5.53
CA ARG A 19 20.73 -8.91 6.18
C ARG A 19 19.85 -8.35 7.29
N LYS A 20 20.40 -7.47 8.14
CA LYS A 20 19.64 -6.81 9.22
C LYS A 20 18.55 -5.89 8.67
N MET A 21 18.89 -5.06 7.68
CA MET A 21 17.96 -4.11 7.06
C MET A 21 16.78 -4.80 6.39
N LEU A 22 17.02 -5.92 5.68
CA LEU A 22 15.98 -6.68 4.98
C LEU A 22 15.41 -7.84 5.83
N ASN A 23 15.83 -7.95 7.10
CA ASN A 23 15.48 -9.03 8.03
C ASN A 23 15.60 -10.43 7.38
N ILE A 24 16.70 -10.67 6.66
CA ILE A 24 17.00 -11.96 6.01
C ILE A 24 17.64 -12.87 7.06
N LYS A 25 16.99 -13.99 7.32
CA LYS A 25 17.42 -15.02 8.27
C LYS A 25 17.89 -16.27 7.53
N GLU A 26 18.55 -17.15 8.26
CA GLU A 26 18.88 -18.49 7.76
C GLU A 26 17.59 -19.23 7.35
N GLY A 27 17.63 -19.89 6.20
CA GLY A 27 16.46 -20.57 5.62
C GLY A 27 15.52 -19.69 4.79
N ASP A 28 15.69 -18.37 4.80
CA ASP A 28 14.93 -17.47 3.92
C ASP A 28 15.36 -17.63 2.45
N TYR A 29 14.41 -17.47 1.55
CA TYR A 29 14.67 -17.40 0.11
C TYR A 29 14.90 -15.95 -0.33
N VAL A 30 15.80 -15.77 -1.30
CA VAL A 30 15.99 -14.52 -2.02
C VAL A 30 15.67 -14.73 -3.50
N GLU A 31 15.11 -13.70 -4.12
CA GLU A 31 14.82 -13.66 -5.55
C GLU A 31 15.86 -12.80 -6.26
N TRP A 32 16.34 -13.29 -7.40
CA TRP A 32 17.27 -12.60 -8.28
C TRP A 32 16.50 -12.12 -9.49
N ILE A 33 16.57 -10.82 -9.76
CA ILE A 33 15.92 -10.18 -10.90
C ILE A 33 17.03 -9.60 -11.77
N VAL A 34 17.02 -9.96 -13.04
CA VAL A 34 17.97 -9.45 -14.04
C VAL A 34 17.25 -8.36 -14.84
N ASP A 35 17.85 -7.19 -14.91
CA ASP A 35 17.35 -6.03 -15.63
C ASP A 35 18.52 -5.41 -16.38
N ASP A 36 18.57 -5.63 -17.69
CA ASP A 36 19.68 -5.27 -18.58
C ASP A 36 21.06 -5.71 -18.06
N ASP A 37 21.86 -4.77 -17.55
CA ASP A 37 23.22 -4.95 -17.04
C ASP A 37 23.27 -5.08 -15.50
N LYS A 38 22.12 -5.05 -14.84
CA LYS A 38 21.99 -5.04 -13.39
C LYS A 38 21.28 -6.26 -12.86
N VAL A 39 21.65 -6.62 -11.65
CA VAL A 39 21.03 -7.69 -10.90
C VAL A 39 20.52 -7.12 -9.58
N PHE A 40 19.23 -7.29 -9.34
CA PHE A 40 18.59 -6.93 -8.09
C PHE A 40 18.32 -8.19 -7.28
N VAL A 41 18.61 -8.12 -5.97
CA VAL A 41 18.34 -9.21 -5.04
C VAL A 41 17.33 -8.72 -4.00
N ARG A 42 16.21 -9.43 -3.86
CA ARG A 42 15.18 -9.10 -2.87
C ARG A 42 14.81 -10.31 -2.03
N LYS A 43 14.35 -10.09 -0.81
CA LYS A 43 13.79 -11.16 0.03
C LYS A 43 12.50 -11.68 -0.60
N ARG A 44 12.36 -13.00 -0.72
CA ARG A 44 11.12 -13.63 -1.19
C ARG A 44 10.06 -13.48 -0.12
N LEU A 45 8.94 -12.87 -0.48
CA LEU A 45 7.77 -12.80 0.39
C LEU A 45 6.89 -14.02 0.12
N VAL A 46 6.58 -14.76 1.18
CA VAL A 46 5.56 -15.82 1.12
C VAL A 46 4.20 -15.11 1.18
N ILE A 47 3.59 -14.93 0.02
CA ILE A 47 2.31 -14.25 -0.10
C ILE A 47 1.20 -15.29 -0.18
N ASP A 48 0.40 -15.41 0.86
CA ASP A 48 -0.87 -16.15 0.79
C ASP A 48 -1.90 -15.29 0.03
N ARG A 49 -2.05 -15.60 -1.26
CA ARG A 49 -3.01 -14.91 -2.14
C ARG A 49 -4.44 -15.03 -1.64
N GLU A 50 -4.80 -16.13 -0.99
CA GLU A 50 -6.16 -16.36 -0.52
C GLU A 50 -6.46 -15.57 0.74
N ALA A 51 -5.51 -15.46 1.67
CA ALA A 51 -5.62 -14.54 2.81
C ALA A 51 -5.79 -13.08 2.35
N ILE A 52 -5.03 -12.65 1.34
CA ILE A 52 -5.15 -11.29 0.79
C ILE A 52 -6.53 -11.06 0.19
N LYS A 53 -7.03 -11.99 -0.63
CA LYS A 53 -8.37 -11.87 -1.25
C LYS A 53 -9.48 -11.80 -0.20
N ARG A 54 -9.42 -12.67 0.81
CA ARG A 54 -10.37 -12.64 1.94
C ARG A 54 -10.35 -11.28 2.62
N ARG A 55 -9.17 -10.77 2.94
CA ARG A 55 -9.02 -9.45 3.59
C ARG A 55 -9.56 -8.31 2.73
N PHE A 56 -9.29 -8.30 1.43
CA PHE A 56 -9.83 -7.30 0.51
C PHE A 56 -11.36 -7.34 0.44
N ASN A 57 -11.95 -8.52 0.45
CA ASN A 57 -13.40 -8.69 0.41
C ASN A 57 -14.06 -8.18 1.71
N GLU A 58 -13.47 -8.49 2.87
CA GLU A 58 -13.91 -7.94 4.15
C GLU A 58 -13.88 -6.41 4.16
N LEU A 59 -12.76 -5.83 3.72
CA LEU A 59 -12.60 -4.37 3.67
C LEU A 59 -13.62 -3.72 2.73
N ARG A 60 -13.91 -4.32 1.58
CA ARG A 60 -14.96 -3.84 0.67
C ARG A 60 -16.35 -3.88 1.28
N LYS A 61 -16.68 -4.93 2.05
CA LYS A 61 -17.97 -5.04 2.74
C LYS A 61 -18.09 -4.04 3.89
N SER A 62 -17.01 -3.85 4.63
CA SER A 62 -16.95 -2.92 5.77
C SER A 62 -16.70 -1.47 5.34
N ALA A 63 -16.45 -1.22 4.05
CA ALA A 63 -16.13 0.12 3.57
C ALA A 63 -17.35 1.03 3.79
N PRO A 64 -17.20 2.11 4.57
CA PRO A 64 -18.24 3.12 4.61
C PRO A 64 -18.44 3.68 3.21
N LYS A 65 -19.70 3.92 2.83
CA LYS A 65 -19.98 4.64 1.58
C LYS A 65 -19.43 6.05 1.72
N CYS A 66 -18.26 6.29 1.13
CA CYS A 66 -17.65 7.61 1.12
C CYS A 66 -18.56 8.55 0.32
N PHE A 67 -18.96 9.67 0.93
CA PHE A 67 -19.63 10.78 0.26
C PHE A 67 -20.86 10.40 -0.57
N THR A 68 -21.63 9.41 -0.13
CA THR A 68 -23.03 9.29 -0.55
C THR A 68 -23.89 9.95 0.51
N GLU A 69 -23.72 11.26 0.68
CA GLU A 69 -24.91 12.03 1.03
C GLU A 69 -25.88 11.71 -0.10
N LYS A 70 -26.94 10.93 0.18
CA LYS A 70 -28.11 10.99 -0.68
C LYS A 70 -28.38 12.48 -0.84
N GLU A 71 -28.48 12.99 -2.07
CA GLU A 71 -29.01 14.32 -2.32
C GLU A 71 -30.19 14.48 -1.36
N ARG A 72 -29.96 15.24 -0.29
CA ARG A 72 -30.95 15.45 0.74
C ARG A 72 -32.05 16.14 -0.03
N GLU A 73 -33.20 15.46 -0.20
CA GLU A 73 -34.39 16.02 -0.84
C GLU A 73 -34.44 17.49 -0.43
N GLU A 74 -34.29 18.37 -1.43
CA GLU A 74 -33.90 19.76 -1.24
C GLU A 74 -34.62 20.34 -0.02
N GLU A 75 -33.94 20.44 1.12
CA GLU A 75 -34.53 21.06 2.32
C GLU A 75 -34.94 22.46 1.88
N ASP A 76 -36.25 22.71 1.89
CA ASP A 76 -36.94 23.83 1.26
C ASP A 76 -36.04 25.07 1.13
N LYS A 77 -35.36 25.18 -0.02
CA LYS A 77 -34.48 26.32 -0.35
C LYS A 77 -35.25 27.65 -0.34
N TRP A 78 -36.58 27.58 -0.29
CA TRP A 78 -37.48 28.71 -0.15
C TRP A 78 -37.36 29.40 1.22
N GLY A 79 -37.28 28.64 2.32
CA GLY A 79 -37.18 29.21 3.67
C GLY A 79 -35.87 29.94 3.93
N LEU A 80 -34.79 29.50 3.31
CA LEU A 80 -33.47 30.14 3.37
C LEU A 80 -33.44 31.51 2.69
N ARG A 81 -34.20 31.68 1.60
CA ARG A 81 -34.24 32.94 0.86
C ARG A 81 -35.01 34.01 1.63
N GLU A 82 -36.17 33.67 2.17
CA GLU A 82 -36.95 34.60 3.00
C GLU A 82 -36.18 35.00 4.27
N TRP A 83 -35.51 34.04 4.91
CA TRP A 83 -34.67 34.32 6.07
C TRP A 83 -33.47 35.22 5.73
N ALA A 84 -32.80 34.98 4.60
CA ALA A 84 -31.66 35.80 4.17
C ALA A 84 -32.07 37.23 3.85
N LEU A 85 -33.22 37.43 3.19
CA LEU A 85 -33.76 38.77 2.91
C LEU A 85 -34.09 39.52 4.19
N ALA A 86 -34.76 38.85 5.15
CA ALA A 86 -35.07 39.42 6.45
C ALA A 86 -33.80 39.83 7.24
N LYS A 87 -32.71 39.07 7.11
CA LYS A 87 -31.42 39.42 7.75
C LYS A 87 -30.70 40.58 7.06
N LEU A 88 -30.95 40.79 5.77
CA LEU A 88 -30.44 41.94 5.01
C LEU A 88 -31.33 43.18 5.13
N GLY A 89 -32.49 43.06 5.78
CA GLY A 89 -33.46 44.15 5.93
C GLY A 89 -34.19 44.51 4.63
N LEU A 90 -34.26 43.55 3.69
CA LEU A 90 -34.94 43.65 2.41
C LEU A 90 -36.32 42.99 2.45
#